data_AF-A0A538EHP6-F1
#
_entry.id   AF-A0A538EHP6-F1
#
_cell.length_a   1.000
_cell.length_b   1.000
_cell.length_c   1.000
_cell.angle_alpha   90.00
_cell.angle_beta   90.00
_cell.angle_gamma   90.00
#
_symmetry.space_group_name_H-M   'P 1'
#
loop_
_entity.id
_entity.type
_entity.pdbx_description
1 polymer ?
#
loop_
_entity_poly.entity_id
_entity_poly.type
_entity_poly.pdbx_seq_one_letter_code
_entity_poly.pdbx_strand_id
1 'polypeptide(L)'
;MRLRKQHGGLSVNAVAGTHVVFFGLDLAASKRAGCRGFGFKRFDHAEGDTIWLHGLKTFEKTEPHPAAGESFSTLRQPIQGFQWADYSAKPGTTYTYTVVALYGDPADLKQRITVEIEITTESEVGAVHSAFFNRGSVATQEYARRFQNRPPNIAGPGAYEWLSRGLLEAFVAFLGRAGPGWEVHGACYEFQWPDALAAVRQAHQRGAKVHVLFDDMGPSKANRAAIKAAKIRALCRGRVHGKLMHNKFFVLSRNGAPQAVWTGSTNLTENGIFGHANVGHVVEDVTIAQAFRDYWDRLAADSPVAAPYRSANEQASPAPPHPWKSVTTAVFSPRGAELDALQWYADIAGSAKQGLFMTFAFGMNQKFMDVYRRDDAVLRMALMEKEWGNPRTRAQETQAIQQIRNRRNVVVAVGNRIVTNSFDRWLAEMSRIDPDVHVYWVHTKFMLVDPLGARPTVVTGSANFSKASTDTNDENMLVIRGDRRVADIYFGEYLRLYTHYAFRESVKIYTEKKQQGTPEDWKPQFLVDDDSWMAPYFDTHDRGGRETRRKYFGGPMSVADSPH
;
A
#
# COMPACT_ATOMS: atom_id res chain seq x y z
N MET A 1 -3.55 -2.04 -15.59
CA MET A 1 -3.82 -1.53 -16.96
C MET A 1 -3.33 -0.09 -17.08
N ARG A 2 -2.75 0.32 -18.22
CA ARG A 2 -2.14 1.65 -18.40
C ARG A 2 -2.50 2.26 -19.74
N LEU A 3 -2.92 3.52 -19.74
CA LEU A 3 -3.27 4.27 -20.95
C LEU A 3 -2.73 5.69 -20.91
N ARG A 4 -2.34 6.20 -22.07
CA ARG A 4 -1.94 7.59 -22.25
C ARG A 4 -2.71 8.18 -23.41
N LYS A 5 -3.32 9.35 -23.19
CA LYS A 5 -3.94 10.14 -24.25
C LYS A 5 -3.51 11.59 -24.17
N GLN A 6 -3.48 12.25 -25.32
CA GLN A 6 -3.12 13.65 -25.44
C GLN A 6 -4.10 14.33 -26.39
N HIS A 7 -4.61 15.50 -25.99
CA HIS A 7 -5.45 16.32 -26.86
C HIS A 7 -5.36 17.79 -26.43
N GLY A 8 -5.31 18.70 -27.42
CA GLY A 8 -5.32 20.14 -27.16
C GLY A 8 -4.18 20.68 -26.28
N GLY A 9 -3.08 19.94 -26.11
CA GLY A 9 -1.96 20.29 -25.23
C GLY A 9 -2.05 19.77 -23.80
N LEU A 10 -3.13 19.06 -23.44
CA LEU A 10 -3.26 18.30 -22.19
C LEU A 10 -2.84 16.84 -22.44
N SER A 11 -1.95 16.33 -21.61
CA SER A 11 -1.59 14.90 -21.54
C SER A 11 -2.21 14.27 -20.30
N VAL A 12 -2.79 13.09 -20.45
CA VAL A 12 -3.38 12.31 -19.36
C VAL A 12 -2.84 10.88 -19.46
N ASN A 13 -2.12 10.46 -18.42
CA ASN A 13 -1.82 9.07 -18.14
C ASN A 13 -2.86 8.55 -17.14
N ALA A 14 -3.39 7.36 -17.38
CA ALA A 14 -4.27 6.64 -16.46
C ALA A 14 -3.66 5.26 -16.14
N VAL A 15 -3.60 4.91 -14.86
CA VAL A 15 -3.11 3.62 -14.37
C VAL A 15 -4.18 3.02 -13.47
N ALA A 16 -4.74 1.88 -13.87
CA ALA A 16 -5.76 1.20 -13.11
C ALA A 16 -5.17 0.03 -12.32
N GLY A 17 -5.38 0.06 -11.00
CA GLY A 17 -5.30 -1.10 -10.12
C GLY A 17 -6.68 -1.71 -9.92
N THR A 18 -6.88 -2.44 -8.82
CA THR A 18 -8.14 -3.14 -8.53
C THR A 18 -9.27 -2.20 -8.14
N HIS A 19 -8.97 -1.19 -7.32
CA HIS A 19 -9.95 -0.27 -6.76
C HIS A 19 -9.53 1.19 -6.87
N VAL A 20 -8.53 1.46 -7.71
CA VAL A 20 -7.91 2.77 -7.87
C VAL A 20 -7.66 3.01 -9.34
N VAL A 21 -8.08 4.15 -9.84
CA VAL A 21 -7.60 4.69 -11.12
C VAL A 21 -6.79 5.94 -10.83
N PHE A 22 -5.48 5.85 -11.01
CA PHE A 22 -4.55 6.96 -10.83
C PHE A 22 -4.37 7.72 -12.15
N PHE A 23 -4.34 9.05 -12.05
CA PHE A 23 -4.11 9.96 -13.16
C PHE A 23 -2.82 10.76 -12.95
N GLY A 24 -1.96 10.76 -13.96
CA GLY A 24 -0.83 11.67 -14.08
C GLY A 24 -1.05 12.61 -15.26
N LEU A 25 -0.84 13.91 -15.05
CA LEU A 25 -1.17 14.94 -16.03
C LEU A 25 0.06 15.71 -16.46
N ASP A 26 0.01 16.29 -17.66
CA ASP A 26 0.91 17.37 -18.06
C ASP A 26 0.19 18.37 -18.97
N LEU A 27 0.62 19.64 -18.94
CA LEU A 27 0.00 20.72 -19.71
C LEU A 27 1.06 21.53 -20.47
N ALA A 28 0.88 21.62 -21.78
CA ALA A 28 1.76 22.35 -22.68
C ALA A 28 1.88 23.83 -22.26
N ALA A 29 3.08 24.41 -22.41
CA ALA A 29 3.36 25.78 -21.99
C ALA A 29 2.36 26.81 -22.55
N SER A 30 1.98 26.66 -23.83
CA SER A 30 1.00 27.54 -24.50
C SER A 30 -0.42 27.46 -23.95
N LYS A 31 -0.72 26.48 -23.10
CA LYS A 31 -2.04 26.26 -22.51
C LYS A 31 -2.10 26.56 -21.01
N ARG A 32 -0.99 26.91 -20.35
CA ARG A 32 -0.98 27.12 -18.90
C ARG A 32 -1.68 28.42 -18.50
N ALA A 33 -1.50 29.49 -19.28
CA ALA A 33 -2.06 30.80 -18.99
C ALA A 33 -3.58 30.72 -18.71
N GLY A 34 -3.98 31.09 -17.49
CA GLY A 34 -5.37 31.11 -17.04
C GLY A 34 -5.99 29.76 -16.63
N CYS A 35 -5.22 28.67 -16.59
CA CYS A 35 -5.74 27.36 -16.15
C CYS A 35 -6.00 27.35 -14.64
N ARG A 36 -7.22 27.00 -14.25
CA ARG A 36 -7.71 26.98 -12.87
C ARG A 36 -7.59 25.61 -12.19
N GLY A 37 -7.31 24.57 -12.97
CA GLY A 37 -7.16 23.19 -12.51
C GLY A 37 -7.91 22.22 -13.43
N PHE A 38 -8.05 20.98 -12.94
CA PHE A 38 -8.63 19.89 -13.71
C PHE A 38 -9.92 19.35 -13.08
N GLY A 39 -10.98 19.29 -13.89
CA GLY A 39 -12.21 18.58 -13.58
C GLY A 39 -12.15 17.13 -14.06
N PHE A 40 -12.79 16.23 -13.32
CA PHE A 40 -12.84 14.80 -13.65
C PHE A 40 -14.28 14.32 -13.64
N LYS A 41 -14.74 13.87 -14.80
CA LYS A 41 -16.05 13.22 -14.97
C LYS A 41 -15.82 11.73 -15.23
N ARG A 42 -16.62 10.87 -14.61
CA ARG A 42 -16.57 9.42 -14.75
C ARG A 42 -17.92 8.92 -15.27
N PHE A 43 -17.87 8.04 -16.25
CA PHE A 43 -18.97 7.20 -16.68
C PHE A 43 -18.66 5.76 -16.26
N ASP A 44 -19.51 5.14 -15.43
CA ASP A 44 -19.44 3.72 -15.08
C ASP A 44 -20.23 2.93 -16.13
N HIS A 45 -19.55 2.13 -16.95
CA HIS A 45 -20.22 1.35 -18.01
C HIS A 45 -21.06 0.19 -17.45
N ALA A 46 -20.81 -0.25 -16.20
CA ALA A 46 -21.59 -1.31 -15.58
C ALA A 46 -22.91 -0.80 -15.00
N GLU A 47 -22.92 0.43 -14.46
CA GLU A 47 -24.12 1.04 -13.85
C GLU A 47 -24.84 2.03 -14.78
N GLY A 48 -24.20 2.45 -15.87
CA GLY A 48 -24.74 3.47 -16.77
C GLY A 48 -24.80 4.86 -16.14
N ASP A 49 -24.06 5.09 -15.05
CA ASP A 49 -24.08 6.34 -14.30
C ASP A 49 -22.98 7.29 -14.76
N THR A 50 -23.26 8.59 -14.65
CA THR A 50 -22.29 9.63 -14.97
C THR A 50 -22.19 10.61 -13.83
N ILE A 51 -21.00 10.75 -13.26
CA ILE A 51 -20.75 11.68 -12.16
C ILE A 51 -19.55 12.56 -12.45
N TRP A 52 -19.58 13.80 -11.96
CA TRP A 52 -18.34 14.53 -11.71
C TRP A 52 -17.79 14.04 -10.39
N LEU A 53 -16.52 13.67 -10.35
CA LEU A 53 -15.88 13.28 -9.11
C LEU A 53 -15.72 14.49 -8.19
N HIS A 54 -15.60 14.25 -6.89
CA HIS A 54 -15.61 15.28 -5.86
C HIS A 54 -14.24 15.45 -5.17
N GLY A 55 -13.98 16.66 -4.69
CA GLY A 55 -12.86 17.01 -3.82
C GLY A 55 -13.33 17.79 -2.58
N LEU A 56 -12.39 18.20 -1.71
CA LEU A 56 -12.70 18.92 -0.47
C LEU A 56 -12.32 20.41 -0.49
N LYS A 57 -11.48 20.83 -1.44
CA LYS A 57 -11.04 22.22 -1.56
C LYS A 57 -12.02 23.03 -2.39
N THR A 58 -12.13 24.31 -2.11
CA THR A 58 -13.01 25.25 -2.83
C THR A 58 -12.27 26.54 -3.19
N PHE A 59 -12.72 27.29 -4.19
CA PHE A 59 -12.36 28.70 -4.33
C PHE A 59 -13.09 29.51 -3.25
N GLU A 60 -12.35 30.34 -2.53
CA GLU A 60 -12.90 31.22 -1.49
C GLU A 60 -14.01 32.11 -2.05
N LYS A 61 -13.82 32.62 -3.28
CA LYS A 61 -14.78 33.47 -3.98
C LYS A 61 -16.18 32.85 -4.14
N THR A 62 -16.24 31.56 -4.41
CA THR A 62 -17.52 30.86 -4.71
C THR A 62 -18.10 30.12 -3.52
N GLU A 63 -17.24 29.71 -2.59
CA GLU A 63 -17.61 28.91 -1.45
C GLU A 63 -16.67 29.26 -0.28
N PRO A 64 -16.90 30.40 0.38
CA PRO A 64 -16.04 30.91 1.46
C PRO A 64 -16.25 30.16 2.78
N HIS A 65 -17.41 29.51 2.97
CA HIS A 65 -17.80 28.88 4.24
C HIS A 65 -18.40 27.47 4.08
N PRO A 66 -17.72 26.54 3.38
CA PRO A 66 -18.24 25.18 3.22
C PRO A 66 -18.28 24.42 4.54
N ALA A 67 -19.28 23.54 4.67
CA ALA A 67 -19.50 22.80 5.89
C ALA A 67 -18.44 21.71 6.12
N ALA A 68 -18.27 21.30 7.38
CA ALA A 68 -17.34 20.24 7.73
C ALA A 68 -17.75 18.89 7.11
N GLY A 69 -16.81 18.24 6.41
CA GLY A 69 -16.98 16.96 5.74
C GLY A 69 -17.69 17.06 4.39
N GLU A 70 -18.07 18.27 3.94
CA GLU A 70 -18.71 18.47 2.64
C GLU A 70 -17.72 18.27 1.48
N SER A 71 -18.22 17.77 0.36
CA SER A 71 -17.41 17.53 -0.84
C SER A 71 -18.04 18.17 -2.07
N PHE A 72 -17.19 18.67 -2.96
CA PHE A 72 -17.60 19.51 -4.07
C PHE A 72 -17.20 18.90 -5.41
N SER A 73 -18.10 18.97 -6.38
CA SER A 73 -17.84 18.55 -7.75
C SER A 73 -16.59 19.24 -8.31
N THR A 74 -15.70 18.45 -8.92
CA THR A 74 -14.48 18.95 -9.59
C THR A 74 -14.75 19.79 -10.83
N LEU A 75 -15.99 19.83 -11.33
CA LEU A 75 -16.40 20.79 -12.37
C LEU A 75 -16.43 22.23 -11.84
N ARG A 76 -16.79 22.42 -10.57
CA ARG A 76 -16.88 23.74 -9.93
C ARG A 76 -15.66 24.03 -9.07
N GLN A 77 -15.09 22.99 -8.46
CA GLN A 77 -13.94 23.08 -7.56
C GLN A 77 -12.83 22.14 -8.05
N PRO A 78 -12.06 22.53 -9.08
CA PRO A 78 -11.12 21.65 -9.77
C PRO A 78 -9.94 21.22 -8.90
N ILE A 79 -9.30 20.14 -9.33
CA ILE A 79 -8.06 19.67 -8.74
C ILE A 79 -6.89 20.51 -9.26
N GLN A 80 -6.22 21.21 -8.34
CA GLN A 80 -4.99 21.95 -8.59
C GLN A 80 -3.75 21.08 -8.32
N GLY A 81 -3.56 20.09 -9.20
CA GLY A 81 -2.41 19.20 -9.16
C GLY A 81 -2.26 18.42 -10.47
N PHE A 82 -1.03 18.01 -10.76
CA PHE A 82 -0.73 17.17 -11.93
C PHE A 82 -0.78 15.66 -11.65
N GLN A 83 -1.37 15.30 -10.51
CA GLN A 83 -1.66 13.92 -10.15
C GLN A 83 -2.94 13.86 -9.33
N TRP A 84 -3.77 12.86 -9.57
CA TRP A 84 -4.96 12.60 -8.78
C TRP A 84 -5.39 11.13 -8.91
N ALA A 85 -6.36 10.68 -8.13
CA ALA A 85 -6.86 9.32 -8.24
C ALA A 85 -8.33 9.21 -7.82
N ASP A 86 -9.05 8.33 -8.50
CA ASP A 86 -10.35 7.84 -8.08
C ASP A 86 -10.17 6.57 -7.24
N TYR A 87 -10.41 6.67 -5.93
CA TYR A 87 -10.32 5.56 -4.97
C TYR A 87 -11.67 4.83 -4.74
N SER A 88 -12.68 5.15 -5.56
CA SER A 88 -14.02 4.56 -5.50
C SER A 88 -14.32 3.59 -6.65
N ALA A 89 -13.35 3.39 -7.56
CA ALA A 89 -13.48 2.46 -8.66
C ALA A 89 -13.67 1.01 -8.17
N LYS A 90 -14.48 0.24 -8.89
CA LYS A 90 -14.79 -1.15 -8.59
C LYS A 90 -13.87 -2.09 -9.38
N PRO A 91 -13.59 -3.31 -8.89
CA PRO A 91 -12.75 -4.28 -9.61
C PRO A 91 -13.36 -4.75 -10.93
N GLY A 92 -12.50 -4.96 -11.93
CA GLY A 92 -12.92 -5.51 -13.24
C GLY A 92 -13.98 -4.67 -13.97
N THR A 93 -14.10 -3.38 -13.66
CA THR A 93 -15.12 -2.48 -14.20
C THR A 93 -14.50 -1.51 -15.20
N THR A 94 -15.16 -1.34 -16.34
CA THR A 94 -14.78 -0.36 -17.36
C THR A 94 -15.38 1.00 -17.03
N TYR A 95 -14.54 2.03 -17.10
CA TYR A 95 -14.91 3.42 -16.88
C TYR A 95 -14.45 4.27 -18.06
N THR A 96 -15.25 5.27 -18.44
CA THR A 96 -14.75 6.39 -19.25
C THR A 96 -14.55 7.60 -18.34
N TYR A 97 -13.31 8.07 -18.26
CA TYR A 97 -12.95 9.30 -17.58
C TYR A 97 -12.77 10.44 -18.58
N THR A 98 -13.53 11.51 -18.41
CA THR A 98 -13.37 12.77 -19.14
C THR A 98 -12.64 13.75 -18.24
N VAL A 99 -11.36 14.02 -18.54
CA VAL A 99 -10.52 14.98 -17.82
C VAL A 99 -10.55 16.32 -18.55
N VAL A 100 -10.86 17.39 -17.84
CA VAL A 100 -11.10 18.71 -18.41
C VAL A 100 -10.23 19.77 -17.75
N ALA A 101 -9.47 20.53 -18.54
CA ALA A 101 -8.81 21.73 -18.06
C ALA A 101 -9.80 22.91 -18.02
N LEU A 102 -9.99 23.49 -16.83
CA LEU A 102 -10.92 24.59 -16.57
C LEU A 102 -10.21 25.94 -16.57
N TYR A 103 -10.86 26.97 -17.10
CA TYR A 103 -10.34 28.33 -17.24
C TYR A 103 -11.43 29.36 -16.90
N GLY A 104 -11.05 30.62 -16.73
CA GLY A 104 -12.00 31.73 -16.52
C GLY A 104 -12.10 32.14 -15.06
N ASP A 105 -13.17 32.85 -14.74
CA ASP A 105 -13.45 33.28 -13.37
C ASP A 105 -13.89 32.06 -12.52
N PRO A 106 -13.43 31.93 -11.26
CA PRO A 106 -13.92 30.87 -10.37
C PRO A 106 -15.45 30.74 -10.29
N ALA A 107 -16.19 31.85 -10.41
CA ALA A 107 -17.65 31.85 -10.41
C ALA A 107 -18.29 31.45 -11.75
N ASP A 108 -17.51 31.37 -12.84
CA ASP A 108 -17.97 31.01 -14.18
C ASP A 108 -16.90 30.24 -14.98
N LEU A 109 -16.48 29.10 -14.44
CA LEU A 109 -15.46 28.25 -15.06
C LEU A 109 -15.92 27.70 -16.42
N LYS A 110 -15.02 27.76 -17.40
CA LYS A 110 -15.21 27.23 -18.74
C LYS A 110 -14.31 26.02 -19.00
N GLN A 111 -14.90 24.97 -19.53
CA GLN A 111 -14.19 23.81 -20.07
C GLN A 111 -13.51 24.21 -21.37
N ARG A 112 -12.18 24.08 -21.49
CA ARG A 112 -11.46 24.45 -22.73
C ARG A 112 -10.74 23.30 -23.41
N ILE A 113 -10.18 22.38 -22.63
CA ILE A 113 -9.43 21.24 -23.16
C ILE A 113 -9.96 19.99 -22.48
N THR A 114 -10.33 19.00 -23.28
CA THR A 114 -10.93 17.75 -22.81
C THR A 114 -10.15 16.57 -23.36
N VAL A 115 -9.88 15.58 -22.51
CA VAL A 115 -9.29 14.29 -22.87
C VAL A 115 -10.16 13.18 -22.28
N GLU A 116 -10.59 12.24 -23.11
CA GLU A 116 -11.39 11.09 -22.67
C GLU A 116 -10.60 9.80 -22.71
N ILE A 117 -10.51 9.09 -21.58
CA ILE A 117 -9.84 7.80 -21.45
C ILE A 117 -10.86 6.76 -20.99
N GLU A 118 -11.08 5.75 -21.81
CA GLU A 118 -11.75 4.52 -21.40
C GLU A 118 -10.71 3.55 -20.83
N ILE A 119 -10.91 3.07 -19.60
CA ILE A 119 -9.97 2.18 -18.90
C ILE A 119 -10.74 1.17 -18.05
N THR A 120 -10.22 -0.06 -17.97
CA THR A 120 -10.76 -1.12 -17.11
C THR A 120 -9.86 -1.34 -15.90
N THR A 121 -10.45 -1.37 -14.71
CA THR A 121 -9.74 -1.74 -13.49
C THR A 121 -9.35 -3.21 -13.49
N GLU A 122 -8.29 -3.53 -12.75
CA GLU A 122 -7.89 -4.92 -12.57
C GLU A 122 -8.96 -5.70 -11.81
N SER A 123 -9.15 -6.97 -12.18
CA SER A 123 -9.96 -7.90 -11.38
C SER A 123 -9.30 -8.15 -10.01
N GLU A 124 -10.08 -8.55 -9.00
CA GLU A 124 -9.52 -8.98 -7.71
C GLU A 124 -8.68 -10.25 -7.87
N VAL A 125 -9.17 -11.19 -8.67
CA VAL A 125 -8.52 -12.49 -8.91
C VAL A 125 -7.76 -12.44 -10.24
N GLY A 126 -6.48 -12.78 -10.19
CA GLY A 126 -5.62 -12.96 -11.38
C GLY A 126 -5.26 -14.42 -11.60
N ALA A 127 -4.65 -14.71 -12.76
CA ALA A 127 -4.26 -16.08 -13.12
C ALA A 127 -3.17 -16.65 -12.19
N VAL A 128 -2.16 -15.84 -11.85
CA VAL A 128 -1.06 -16.23 -10.94
C VAL A 128 -1.15 -15.47 -9.64
N HIS A 129 -1.32 -14.15 -9.69
CA HIS A 129 -1.26 -13.28 -8.53
C HIS A 129 -2.61 -12.62 -8.23
N SER A 130 -3.06 -12.68 -6.98
CA SER A 130 -4.22 -11.92 -6.48
C SER A 130 -3.82 -11.19 -5.19
N ALA A 131 -3.98 -9.86 -5.16
CA ALA A 131 -3.55 -9.02 -4.04
C ALA A 131 -4.74 -8.24 -3.46
N PHE A 132 -5.00 -8.46 -2.19
CA PHE A 132 -6.15 -7.93 -1.44
C PHE A 132 -5.63 -6.98 -0.37
N PHE A 133 -5.86 -5.68 -0.57
CA PHE A 133 -5.47 -4.65 0.38
C PHE A 133 -6.68 -4.24 1.22
N ASN A 134 -6.53 -4.25 2.54
CA ASN A 134 -7.52 -3.60 3.39
C ASN A 134 -7.49 -2.07 3.20
N ARG A 135 -8.47 -1.36 3.77
CA ARG A 135 -8.43 0.10 3.77
C ARG A 135 -7.32 0.64 4.64
N GLY A 136 -7.05 -0.02 5.76
CA GLY A 136 -5.85 0.22 6.54
C GLY A 136 -5.79 1.55 7.28
N SER A 137 -6.94 2.21 7.48
CA SER A 137 -7.03 3.39 8.35
C SER A 137 -8.49 3.64 8.76
N VAL A 138 -8.78 3.44 10.05
CA VAL A 138 -9.98 4.01 10.71
C VAL A 138 -9.87 5.53 10.86
N ALA A 139 -8.64 6.06 10.78
CA ALA A 139 -8.36 7.48 10.78
C ALA A 139 -8.57 8.06 9.38
N THR A 140 -9.79 8.03 8.85
CA THR A 140 -10.15 8.64 7.57
C THR A 140 -11.44 9.43 7.66
N GLN A 141 -11.52 10.53 6.90
CA GLN A 141 -12.75 11.30 6.74
C GLN A 141 -13.92 10.44 6.25
N GLU A 142 -13.65 9.45 5.41
CA GLU A 142 -14.68 8.56 4.91
C GLU A 142 -15.21 7.60 5.98
N TYR A 143 -14.35 7.09 6.87
CA TYR A 143 -14.80 6.30 8.04
C TYR A 143 -15.61 7.18 8.99
N ALA A 144 -15.13 8.39 9.27
CA ALA A 144 -15.81 9.36 10.10
C ALA A 144 -17.22 9.68 9.54
N ARG A 145 -17.34 9.88 8.24
CA ARG A 145 -18.62 10.17 7.56
C ARG A 145 -19.58 8.99 7.60
N ARG A 146 -19.10 7.77 7.36
CA ARG A 146 -19.94 6.56 7.29
C ARG A 146 -20.35 6.03 8.66
N PHE A 147 -19.42 6.01 9.61
CA PHE A 147 -19.57 5.30 10.88
C PHE A 147 -19.52 6.24 12.09
N GLN A 148 -19.44 7.56 11.86
CA GLN A 148 -19.45 8.59 12.90
C GLN A 148 -18.30 8.40 13.91
N ASN A 149 -17.16 7.87 13.45
CA ASN A 149 -16.01 7.50 14.28
C ASN A 149 -16.33 6.56 15.45
N ARG A 150 -17.43 5.81 15.36
CA ARG A 150 -17.69 4.75 16.32
C ARG A 150 -16.69 3.62 16.07
N PRO A 151 -16.08 3.04 17.12
CA PRO A 151 -15.26 1.84 16.98
C PRO A 151 -16.00 0.73 16.22
N PRO A 152 -15.33 -0.10 15.40
CA PRO A 152 -16.00 -1.11 14.57
C PRO A 152 -16.91 -2.05 15.36
N ASN A 153 -16.51 -2.47 16.56
CA ASN A 153 -17.32 -3.29 17.47
C ASN A 153 -18.61 -2.61 17.95
N ILE A 154 -18.71 -1.27 17.87
CA ILE A 154 -19.90 -0.48 18.17
C ILE A 154 -20.67 -0.11 16.89
N ALA A 155 -19.96 0.18 15.80
CA ALA A 155 -20.55 0.53 14.51
C ALA A 155 -21.24 -0.67 13.84
N GLY A 156 -20.82 -1.89 14.16
CA GLY A 156 -21.41 -3.14 13.69
C GLY A 156 -20.69 -3.76 12.48
N PRO A 157 -21.20 -4.91 11.97
CA PRO A 157 -20.54 -5.71 10.93
C PRO A 157 -20.15 -4.94 9.67
N GLY A 158 -21.00 -4.01 9.23
CA GLY A 158 -20.71 -3.19 8.04
C GLY A 158 -19.44 -2.33 8.15
N ALA A 159 -19.00 -1.98 9.36
CA ALA A 159 -17.71 -1.31 9.56
C ALA A 159 -16.54 -2.26 9.32
N TYR A 160 -16.62 -3.50 9.80
CA TYR A 160 -15.61 -4.52 9.56
C TYR A 160 -15.51 -4.89 8.08
N GLU A 161 -16.64 -5.12 7.41
CA GLU A 161 -16.69 -5.42 5.97
C GLU A 161 -16.05 -4.29 5.15
N TRP A 162 -16.40 -3.04 5.46
CA TRP A 162 -15.85 -1.88 4.77
C TRP A 162 -14.34 -1.71 4.98
N LEU A 163 -13.85 -1.95 6.20
CA LEU A 163 -12.43 -1.87 6.54
C LEU A 163 -11.62 -3.03 5.92
N SER A 164 -12.19 -4.24 5.91
CA SER A 164 -11.59 -5.44 5.31
C SER A 164 -11.33 -5.23 3.83
N ARG A 165 -12.30 -4.65 3.11
CA ARG A 165 -12.24 -4.41 1.66
C ARG A 165 -11.82 -5.68 0.90
N GLY A 166 -12.46 -6.80 1.21
CA GLY A 166 -12.21 -8.08 0.55
C GLY A 166 -11.00 -8.86 1.11
N LEU A 167 -10.20 -8.31 2.03
CA LEU A 167 -9.00 -8.99 2.54
C LEU A 167 -9.34 -10.23 3.38
N LEU A 168 -10.24 -10.11 4.37
CA LEU A 168 -10.66 -11.25 5.18
C LEU A 168 -11.50 -12.22 4.36
N GLU A 169 -12.38 -11.71 3.51
CA GLU A 169 -13.25 -12.47 2.63
C GLU A 169 -12.42 -13.35 1.69
N ALA A 170 -11.37 -12.80 1.08
CA ALA A 170 -10.46 -13.56 0.24
C ALA A 170 -9.67 -14.63 1.02
N PHE A 171 -9.26 -14.34 2.26
CA PHE A 171 -8.60 -15.34 3.12
C PHE A 171 -9.54 -16.51 3.44
N VAL A 172 -10.77 -16.21 3.81
CA VAL A 172 -11.82 -17.21 4.08
C VAL A 172 -12.12 -18.01 2.82
N ALA A 173 -12.26 -17.36 1.67
CA ALA A 173 -12.48 -18.02 0.38
C ALA A 173 -11.31 -18.92 -0.04
N PHE A 174 -10.07 -18.49 0.21
CA PHE A 174 -8.87 -19.30 -0.04
C PHE A 174 -8.92 -20.60 0.77
N LEU A 175 -9.11 -20.52 2.09
CA LEU A 175 -9.26 -21.72 2.92
C LEU A 175 -10.53 -22.52 2.58
N GLY A 176 -11.57 -21.84 2.08
CA GLY A 176 -12.82 -22.41 1.60
C GLY A 176 -12.66 -23.51 0.56
N ARG A 177 -11.58 -23.45 -0.23
CA ARG A 177 -11.24 -24.46 -1.27
C ARG A 177 -10.90 -25.84 -0.69
N ALA A 178 -10.45 -25.90 0.57
CA ALA A 178 -9.98 -27.14 1.19
C ALA A 178 -11.15 -28.02 1.67
N GLY A 179 -11.21 -29.25 1.15
CA GLY A 179 -12.14 -30.32 1.54
C GLY A 179 -11.46 -31.70 1.54
N PRO A 180 -12.17 -32.81 1.26
CA PRO A 180 -11.56 -34.13 1.23
C PRO A 180 -10.41 -34.21 0.21
N GLY A 181 -9.28 -34.82 0.61
CA GLY A 181 -8.07 -34.90 -0.21
C GLY A 181 -7.22 -33.62 -0.23
N TRP A 182 -7.65 -32.55 0.45
CA TRP A 182 -6.84 -31.34 0.63
C TRP A 182 -6.10 -31.33 1.95
N GLU A 183 -4.98 -30.62 1.97
CA GLU A 183 -4.17 -30.34 3.15
C GLU A 183 -3.88 -28.84 3.25
N VAL A 184 -4.01 -28.30 4.46
CA VAL A 184 -3.76 -26.89 4.79
C VAL A 184 -2.57 -26.81 5.74
N HIS A 185 -1.53 -26.08 5.34
CA HIS A 185 -0.33 -25.82 6.15
C HIS A 185 -0.18 -24.32 6.41
N GLY A 186 -0.46 -23.88 7.64
CA GLY A 186 -0.41 -22.47 8.03
C GLY A 186 0.78 -22.13 8.94
N ALA A 187 1.32 -20.92 8.83
CA ALA A 187 2.27 -20.34 9.77
C ALA A 187 1.91 -18.89 10.07
N CYS A 188 1.56 -18.60 11.34
CA CYS A 188 0.98 -17.34 11.76
C CYS A 188 1.71 -16.70 12.95
N TYR A 189 2.12 -15.44 12.81
CA TYR A 189 2.65 -14.62 13.90
C TYR A 189 1.56 -14.33 14.93
N GLU A 190 0.59 -13.48 14.58
CA GLU A 190 -0.60 -13.25 15.38
C GLU A 190 -1.79 -13.95 14.71
N PHE A 191 -2.43 -14.86 15.45
CA PHE A 191 -3.52 -15.71 15.00
C PHE A 191 -4.68 -15.66 15.99
N GLN A 192 -5.47 -14.60 15.91
CA GLN A 192 -6.39 -14.20 16.98
C GLN A 192 -7.80 -13.83 16.50
N TRP A 193 -7.99 -13.47 15.23
CA TRP A 193 -9.29 -13.03 14.71
C TRP A 193 -10.30 -14.19 14.59
N PRO A 194 -11.46 -14.14 15.27
CA PRO A 194 -12.39 -15.27 15.34
C PRO A 194 -12.76 -15.89 13.99
N ASP A 195 -13.07 -15.08 12.97
CA ASP A 195 -13.50 -15.59 11.66
C ASP A 195 -12.36 -16.26 10.90
N ALA A 196 -11.13 -15.78 11.06
CA ALA A 196 -9.95 -16.40 10.46
C ALA A 196 -9.68 -17.77 11.10
N LEU A 197 -9.79 -17.89 12.42
CA LEU A 197 -9.69 -19.18 13.12
C LEU A 197 -10.87 -20.10 12.78
N ALA A 198 -12.07 -19.54 12.60
CA ALA A 198 -13.25 -20.29 12.17
C ALA A 198 -13.06 -20.86 10.76
N ALA A 199 -12.46 -20.12 9.82
CA ALA A 199 -12.17 -20.62 8.48
C ALA A 199 -11.22 -21.83 8.50
N VAL A 200 -10.20 -21.82 9.37
CA VAL A 200 -9.31 -22.96 9.61
C VAL A 200 -10.09 -24.15 10.17
N ARG A 201 -10.97 -23.92 11.17
CA ARG A 201 -11.85 -24.97 11.71
C ARG A 201 -12.76 -25.55 10.63
N GLN A 202 -13.36 -24.71 9.81
CA GLN A 202 -14.29 -25.11 8.76
C GLN A 202 -13.60 -25.92 7.67
N ALA A 203 -12.34 -25.61 7.32
CA ALA A 203 -11.54 -26.46 6.41
C ALA A 203 -11.39 -27.89 6.96
N HIS A 204 -11.09 -28.01 8.24
CA HIS A 204 -11.02 -29.31 8.90
C HIS A 204 -12.38 -30.02 8.91
N GLN A 205 -13.46 -29.31 9.22
CA GLN A 205 -14.83 -29.87 9.23
C GLN A 205 -15.29 -30.35 7.84
N ARG A 206 -14.78 -29.74 6.75
CA ARG A 206 -15.01 -30.21 5.38
C ARG A 206 -14.21 -31.47 5.01
N GLY A 207 -13.33 -31.96 5.89
CA GLY A 207 -12.53 -33.16 5.66
C GLY A 207 -11.10 -32.91 5.16
N ALA A 208 -10.62 -31.66 5.18
CA ALA A 208 -9.21 -31.37 4.92
C ALA A 208 -8.34 -31.74 6.13
N LYS A 209 -7.10 -32.15 5.87
CA LYS A 209 -6.07 -32.23 6.91
C LYS A 209 -5.54 -30.82 7.16
N VAL A 210 -5.45 -30.41 8.43
CA VAL A 210 -5.10 -29.02 8.77
C VAL A 210 -3.99 -29.01 9.82
N HIS A 211 -2.90 -28.31 9.51
CA HIS A 211 -1.75 -28.13 10.38
C HIS A 211 -1.35 -26.65 10.41
N VAL A 212 -1.47 -26.02 11.58
CA VAL A 212 -1.14 -24.59 11.76
C VAL A 212 -0.05 -24.43 12.80
N LEU A 213 1.05 -23.79 12.41
CA LEU A 213 2.06 -23.28 13.31
C LEU A 213 1.68 -21.87 13.75
N PHE A 214 1.83 -21.56 15.03
CA PHE A 214 1.69 -20.20 15.54
C PHE A 214 2.94 -19.77 16.31
N ASP A 215 3.22 -18.47 16.33
CA ASP A 215 4.29 -17.93 17.18
C ASP A 215 3.88 -18.08 18.65
N ASP A 216 4.62 -18.93 19.34
CA ASP A 216 4.41 -19.27 20.73
C ASP A 216 5.54 -18.72 21.62
N MET A 217 6.18 -17.65 21.14
CA MET A 217 7.22 -16.90 21.83
C MET A 217 6.76 -15.46 22.06
N GLY A 218 6.41 -14.74 20.98
CA GLY A 218 5.97 -13.34 21.03
C GLY A 218 4.52 -13.22 21.53
N PRO A 219 3.51 -13.24 20.63
CA PRO A 219 2.09 -13.11 20.96
C PRO A 219 1.47 -14.38 21.58
N SER A 220 2.26 -15.22 22.26
CA SER A 220 1.89 -16.56 22.75
C SER A 220 0.57 -16.58 23.53
N LYS A 221 0.43 -15.73 24.55
CA LYS A 221 -0.75 -15.71 25.43
C LYS A 221 -2.05 -15.45 24.65
N ALA A 222 -2.02 -14.46 23.77
CA ALA A 222 -3.18 -14.09 22.95
C ALA A 222 -3.52 -15.17 21.92
N ASN A 223 -2.51 -15.71 21.23
CA ASN A 223 -2.68 -16.81 20.28
C ASN A 223 -3.29 -18.04 20.96
N ARG A 224 -2.75 -18.49 22.09
CA ARG A 224 -3.26 -19.66 22.84
C ARG A 224 -4.71 -19.45 23.29
N ALA A 225 -5.06 -18.24 23.74
CA ALA A 225 -6.42 -17.91 24.15
C ALA A 225 -7.40 -18.01 22.96
N ALA A 226 -7.05 -17.40 21.83
CA ALA A 226 -7.87 -17.44 20.62
C ALA A 226 -8.02 -18.86 20.05
N ILE A 227 -6.93 -19.64 19.96
CA ILE A 227 -6.94 -21.04 19.53
C ILE A 227 -7.85 -21.89 20.40
N LYS A 228 -7.81 -21.68 21.73
CA LYS A 228 -8.70 -22.36 22.67
C LYS A 228 -10.16 -21.97 22.43
N ALA A 229 -10.45 -20.68 22.29
CA ALA A 229 -11.80 -20.17 22.05
C ALA A 229 -12.39 -20.70 20.73
N ALA A 230 -11.58 -20.80 19.69
CA ALA A 230 -11.97 -21.35 18.39
C ALA A 230 -12.13 -22.88 18.38
N LYS A 231 -11.68 -23.58 19.43
CA LYS A 231 -11.69 -25.06 19.56
C LYS A 231 -10.85 -25.77 18.48
N ILE A 232 -9.69 -25.20 18.12
CA ILE A 232 -8.78 -25.76 17.10
C ILE A 232 -7.42 -26.19 17.65
N ARG A 233 -7.30 -26.39 18.98
CA ARG A 233 -6.02 -26.75 19.61
C ARG A 233 -5.35 -27.98 18.98
N ALA A 234 -6.13 -28.99 18.58
CA ALA A 234 -5.60 -30.21 17.95
C ALA A 234 -5.02 -29.97 16.55
N LEU A 235 -5.36 -28.85 15.90
CA LEU A 235 -4.87 -28.47 14.57
C LEU A 235 -3.61 -27.58 14.65
N CYS A 236 -3.25 -27.14 15.86
CA CYS A 236 -2.25 -26.10 16.06
C CYS A 236 -1.06 -26.60 16.89
N ARG A 237 0.14 -26.14 16.51
CA ARG A 237 1.37 -26.34 17.29
C ARG A 237 2.16 -25.03 17.40
N GLY A 238 2.73 -24.77 18.56
CA GLY A 238 3.55 -23.58 18.79
C GLY A 238 4.97 -23.76 18.27
N ARG A 239 5.53 -22.71 17.66
CA ARG A 239 6.97 -22.55 17.46
C ARG A 239 7.55 -21.86 18.68
N VAL A 240 8.51 -22.49 19.36
CA VAL A 240 9.06 -22.01 20.64
C VAL A 240 10.58 -21.82 20.62
N HIS A 241 11.29 -22.39 19.64
CA HIS A 241 12.76 -22.30 19.55
C HIS A 241 13.21 -21.28 18.50
N GLY A 242 12.92 -20.01 18.73
CA GLY A 242 13.33 -18.90 17.86
C GLY A 242 13.32 -17.56 18.58
N LYS A 243 13.34 -16.46 17.82
CA LYS A 243 13.11 -15.12 18.37
C LYS A 243 11.66 -14.68 18.18
N LEU A 244 11.19 -14.72 16.94
CA LEU A 244 9.81 -14.46 16.51
C LEU A 244 9.53 -15.32 15.28
N MET A 245 8.33 -15.88 15.19
CA MET A 245 7.84 -16.50 13.97
C MET A 245 6.93 -15.52 13.25
N HIS A 246 7.51 -14.57 12.53
CA HIS A 246 6.79 -13.43 11.96
C HIS A 246 6.12 -13.75 10.60
N ASN A 247 5.80 -15.01 10.34
CA ASN A 247 5.13 -15.46 9.12
C ASN A 247 3.61 -15.20 9.13
N LYS A 248 3.00 -15.03 7.95
CA LYS A 248 1.55 -14.90 7.75
C LYS A 248 1.11 -15.64 6.47
N PHE A 249 1.37 -16.94 6.41
CA PHE A 249 1.10 -17.72 5.18
C PHE A 249 0.32 -19.00 5.43
N PHE A 250 -0.39 -19.44 4.39
CA PHE A 250 -1.10 -20.72 4.33
C PHE A 250 -0.89 -21.36 2.96
N VAL A 251 -0.45 -22.61 2.93
CA VAL A 251 -0.33 -23.40 1.69
C VAL A 251 -1.50 -24.36 1.60
N LEU A 252 -2.11 -24.41 0.41
CA LEU A 252 -3.05 -25.46 0.05
C LEU A 252 -2.35 -26.51 -0.80
N SER A 253 -2.47 -27.76 -0.38
CA SER A 253 -2.03 -28.93 -1.13
C SER A 253 -3.22 -29.84 -1.43
N ARG A 254 -3.19 -30.52 -2.57
CA ARG A 254 -4.20 -31.52 -2.95
C ARG A 254 -3.50 -32.84 -3.24
N ASN A 255 -3.90 -33.90 -2.54
CA ASN A 255 -3.29 -35.22 -2.65
C ASN A 255 -1.75 -35.19 -2.48
N GLY A 256 -1.25 -34.38 -1.55
CA GLY A 256 0.18 -34.19 -1.29
C GLY A 256 0.92 -33.21 -2.20
N ALA A 257 0.27 -32.69 -3.26
CA ALA A 257 0.89 -31.73 -4.18
C ALA A 257 0.48 -30.28 -3.83
N PRO A 258 1.42 -29.38 -3.47
CA PRO A 258 1.15 -27.96 -3.26
C PRO A 258 0.58 -27.28 -4.51
N GLN A 259 -0.48 -26.50 -4.33
CA GLN A 259 -1.22 -25.85 -5.42
C GLN A 259 -1.08 -24.34 -5.38
N ALA A 260 -1.25 -23.75 -4.19
CA ALA A 260 -1.30 -22.31 -4.02
C ALA A 260 -0.85 -21.91 -2.61
N VAL A 261 -0.40 -20.66 -2.48
CA VAL A 261 -0.06 -20.07 -1.19
C VAL A 261 -0.74 -18.73 -1.00
N TRP A 262 -1.33 -18.52 0.18
CA TRP A 262 -1.66 -17.21 0.72
C TRP A 262 -0.45 -16.71 1.51
N THR A 263 0.01 -15.48 1.26
CA THR A 263 1.04 -14.81 2.08
C THR A 263 0.76 -13.30 2.16
N GLY A 264 1.68 -12.51 2.73
CA GLY A 264 1.62 -11.05 2.76
C GLY A 264 2.03 -10.48 4.10
N SER A 265 1.55 -9.27 4.41
CA SER A 265 1.91 -8.55 5.64
C SER A 265 0.90 -8.70 6.78
N THR A 266 -0.25 -9.35 6.50
CA THR A 266 -1.45 -9.31 7.33
C THR A 266 -1.37 -10.25 8.53
N ASN A 267 -1.23 -9.68 9.72
CA ASN A 267 -1.51 -10.39 10.96
C ASN A 267 -3.01 -10.71 11.06
N LEU A 268 -3.37 -11.92 11.49
CA LEU A 268 -4.77 -12.34 11.62
C LEU A 268 -5.33 -11.88 12.97
N THR A 269 -5.39 -10.57 13.15
CA THR A 269 -5.92 -9.85 14.32
C THR A 269 -6.91 -8.79 13.87
N GLU A 270 -7.70 -8.26 14.80
CA GLU A 270 -8.60 -7.15 14.49
C GLU A 270 -7.84 -5.98 13.87
N ASN A 271 -6.75 -5.55 14.52
CA ASN A 271 -5.98 -4.44 14.04
C ASN A 271 -5.21 -4.74 12.74
N GLY A 272 -4.76 -5.99 12.52
CA GLY A 272 -4.09 -6.40 11.28
C GLY A 272 -5.03 -6.38 10.07
N ILE A 273 -6.28 -6.81 10.26
CA ILE A 273 -7.27 -6.92 9.18
C ILE A 273 -8.00 -5.59 8.95
N PHE A 274 -8.33 -4.84 10.00
CA PHE A 274 -9.21 -3.67 9.91
C PHE A 274 -8.55 -2.35 10.31
N GLY A 275 -7.44 -2.40 11.06
CA GLY A 275 -6.79 -1.21 11.62
C GLY A 275 -5.77 -0.58 10.68
N HIS A 276 -4.63 -1.25 10.50
CA HIS A 276 -3.49 -0.70 9.73
C HIS A 276 -3.40 -1.32 8.35
N ALA A 277 -2.79 -0.58 7.42
CA ALA A 277 -2.65 -1.02 6.03
C ALA A 277 -1.87 -2.33 5.95
N ASN A 278 -2.48 -3.33 5.31
CA ASN A 278 -1.94 -4.65 5.09
C ASN A 278 -2.41 -5.23 3.74
N VAL A 279 -1.71 -6.27 3.30
CA VAL A 279 -2.03 -7.00 2.08
C VAL A 279 -2.06 -8.51 2.35
N GLY A 280 -3.08 -9.17 1.83
CA GLY A 280 -3.12 -10.60 1.57
C GLY A 280 -2.81 -10.87 0.10
N HIS A 281 -1.98 -11.86 -0.19
CA HIS A 281 -1.51 -12.16 -1.54
C HIS A 281 -1.62 -13.66 -1.80
N VAL A 282 -2.50 -14.05 -2.72
CA VAL A 282 -2.59 -15.42 -3.22
C VAL A 282 -1.70 -15.59 -4.44
N VAL A 283 -0.86 -16.62 -4.43
CA VAL A 283 -0.01 -17.03 -5.55
C VAL A 283 -0.43 -18.43 -6.01
N GLU A 284 -0.98 -18.50 -7.21
CA GLU A 284 -1.37 -19.73 -7.94
C GLU A 284 -0.18 -20.22 -8.78
N ASP A 285 0.91 -20.61 -8.11
CA ASP A 285 2.12 -21.15 -8.73
C ASP A 285 2.62 -22.33 -7.90
N VAL A 286 2.66 -23.52 -8.51
CA VAL A 286 3.03 -24.77 -7.82
C VAL A 286 4.49 -24.77 -7.32
N THR A 287 5.40 -24.06 -7.99
CA THR A 287 6.80 -23.94 -7.58
C THR A 287 6.91 -23.07 -6.33
N ILE A 288 6.19 -21.95 -6.32
CA ILE A 288 6.15 -21.07 -5.15
C ILE A 288 5.42 -21.76 -3.98
N ALA A 289 4.29 -22.42 -4.25
CA ALA A 289 3.57 -23.18 -3.24
C ALA A 289 4.43 -24.29 -2.64
N GLN A 290 5.20 -25.01 -3.46
CA GLN A 290 6.17 -26.02 -3.00
C GLN A 290 7.25 -25.39 -2.11
N ALA A 291 7.86 -24.27 -2.52
CA ALA A 291 8.88 -23.61 -1.73
C ALA A 291 8.39 -23.18 -0.33
N PHE A 292 7.16 -22.67 -0.24
CA PHE A 292 6.52 -22.34 1.04
C PHE A 292 6.16 -23.59 1.86
N ARG A 293 5.78 -24.69 1.19
CA ARG A 293 5.50 -25.96 1.85
C ARG A 293 6.76 -26.58 2.45
N ASP A 294 7.88 -26.52 1.74
CA ASP A 294 9.19 -26.96 2.25
C ASP A 294 9.66 -26.06 3.40
N TYR A 295 9.41 -24.75 3.32
CA TYR A 295 9.70 -23.84 4.42
C TYR A 295 8.84 -24.13 5.66
N TRP A 296 7.56 -24.47 5.47
CA TRP A 296 6.70 -24.90 6.56
C TRP A 296 7.25 -26.14 7.28
N ASP A 297 7.78 -27.13 6.55
CA ASP A 297 8.41 -28.31 7.17
C ASP A 297 9.64 -27.92 8.01
N ARG A 298 10.46 -26.97 7.52
CA ARG A 298 11.60 -26.45 8.30
C ARG A 298 11.15 -25.74 9.57
N LEU A 299 10.08 -24.94 9.51
CA LEU A 299 9.48 -24.32 10.70
C LEU A 299 8.91 -25.37 11.66
N ALA A 300 8.28 -26.41 11.11
CA ALA A 300 7.67 -27.51 11.84
C ALA A 300 8.69 -28.39 12.57
N ALA A 301 9.96 -28.41 12.13
CA ALA A 301 11.04 -29.05 12.87
C ALA A 301 11.37 -28.32 14.19
N ASP A 302 10.91 -27.08 14.35
CA ASP A 302 11.12 -26.22 15.53
C ASP A 302 12.59 -26.18 15.99
N SER A 303 13.50 -26.14 15.03
CA SER A 303 14.93 -26.02 15.32
C SER A 303 15.26 -24.60 15.82
N PRO A 304 16.24 -24.48 16.75
CA PRO A 304 16.78 -23.18 17.14
C PRO A 304 17.29 -22.37 15.94
N VAL A 305 17.18 -21.05 16.02
CA VAL A 305 17.73 -20.12 15.01
C VAL A 305 19.27 -20.07 15.11
N ALA A 306 19.90 -21.11 14.58
CA ALA A 306 21.34 -21.33 14.53
C ALA A 306 21.84 -21.50 13.08
N ALA A 307 23.16 -21.63 12.90
CA ALA A 307 23.78 -21.72 11.58
C ALA A 307 23.16 -22.78 10.66
N PRO A 308 22.89 -24.03 11.10
CA PRO A 308 22.28 -25.04 10.22
C PRO A 308 20.91 -24.62 9.66
N TYR A 309 20.07 -24.03 10.50
CA TYR A 309 18.73 -23.57 10.09
C TYR A 309 18.81 -22.36 9.14
N ARG A 310 19.73 -21.42 9.40
CA ARG A 310 19.99 -20.28 8.50
C ARG A 310 20.50 -20.75 7.14
N SER A 311 21.48 -21.65 7.12
CA SER A 311 22.05 -22.19 5.88
C SER A 311 21.03 -23.00 5.08
N ALA A 312 20.13 -23.73 5.74
CA ALA A 312 19.03 -24.42 5.05
C ALA A 312 18.10 -23.43 4.33
N ASN A 313 17.77 -22.28 4.93
CA ASN A 313 16.98 -21.24 4.28
C ASN A 313 17.74 -20.54 3.15
N GLU A 314 19.04 -20.30 3.30
CA GLU A 314 19.89 -19.74 2.24
C GLU A 314 19.97 -20.64 1.01
N GLN A 315 20.16 -21.94 1.23
CA GLN A 315 20.23 -22.94 0.17
C GLN A 315 18.88 -23.12 -0.52
N ALA A 316 17.79 -23.16 0.25
CA ALA A 316 16.44 -23.31 -0.30
C ALA A 316 15.94 -22.05 -1.02
N SER A 317 16.47 -20.88 -0.68
CA SER A 317 16.10 -19.60 -1.30
C SER A 317 17.33 -18.69 -1.48
N PRO A 318 18.13 -18.92 -2.54
CA PRO A 318 19.25 -18.05 -2.88
C PRO A 318 18.78 -16.63 -3.21
N ALA A 319 19.49 -15.62 -2.69
CA ALA A 319 19.09 -14.21 -2.78
C ALA A 319 20.36 -13.35 -3.00
N PRO A 320 20.75 -13.05 -4.25
CA PRO A 320 20.01 -13.29 -5.50
C PRO A 320 20.03 -14.76 -5.97
N PRO A 321 19.00 -15.20 -6.71
CA PRO A 321 19.07 -16.43 -7.48
C PRO A 321 20.02 -16.27 -8.68
N HIS A 322 20.76 -17.33 -9.02
CA HIS A 322 21.64 -17.33 -10.18
C HIS A 322 21.50 -18.64 -11.00
N PRO A 323 21.14 -18.56 -12.30
CA PRO A 323 20.67 -17.37 -13.02
C PRO A 323 19.27 -16.94 -12.55
N TRP A 324 19.02 -15.62 -12.50
CA TRP A 324 17.68 -15.11 -12.16
C TRP A 324 16.74 -15.14 -13.36
N LYS A 325 15.99 -16.25 -13.50
CA LYS A 325 15.07 -16.49 -14.62
C LYS A 325 13.58 -16.36 -14.26
N SER A 326 13.20 -16.69 -13.04
CA SER A 326 11.80 -16.73 -12.61
C SER A 326 11.19 -15.33 -12.49
N VAL A 327 9.91 -15.20 -12.86
CA VAL A 327 9.10 -13.99 -12.61
C VAL A 327 8.93 -13.77 -11.12
N THR A 328 8.57 -14.82 -10.39
CA THR A 328 8.37 -14.78 -8.94
C THR A 328 9.45 -15.59 -8.23
N THR A 329 10.03 -15.05 -7.16
CA THR A 329 11.04 -15.71 -6.34
C THR A 329 10.68 -15.54 -4.87
N ALA A 330 10.61 -16.65 -4.13
CA ALA A 330 10.42 -16.62 -2.68
C ALA A 330 11.78 -16.54 -1.96
N VAL A 331 11.82 -15.78 -0.87
CA VAL A 331 12.99 -15.66 0.01
C VAL A 331 12.54 -15.92 1.44
N PHE A 332 13.23 -16.82 2.12
CA PHE A 332 12.91 -17.21 3.49
C PHE A 332 14.01 -16.82 4.46
N SER A 333 13.61 -16.28 5.61
CA SER A 333 14.49 -15.92 6.72
C SER A 333 14.14 -16.73 7.97
N PRO A 334 15.05 -16.85 8.94
CA PRO A 334 16.35 -16.20 9.06
C PRO A 334 17.44 -16.81 8.14
N ARG A 335 18.41 -15.98 7.76
CA ARG A 335 19.58 -16.27 6.92
C ARG A 335 20.85 -15.79 7.64
N GLY A 336 22.02 -15.90 7.03
CA GLY A 336 23.32 -15.56 7.59
C GLY A 336 23.47 -14.11 8.03
N ALA A 337 24.53 -13.86 8.82
CA ALA A 337 24.76 -12.56 9.46
C ALA A 337 25.23 -11.46 8.49
N GLU A 338 25.64 -11.82 7.26
CA GLU A 338 26.14 -10.91 6.23
C GLU A 338 25.03 -10.07 5.56
N LEU A 339 23.76 -10.40 5.83
CA LEU A 339 22.59 -9.68 5.31
C LEU A 339 22.57 -9.60 3.78
N ASP A 340 22.97 -10.67 3.11
CA ASP A 340 23.01 -10.86 1.67
C ASP A 340 21.64 -10.59 1.00
N ALA A 341 20.54 -11.10 1.56
CA ALA A 341 19.19 -10.80 1.07
C ALA A 341 18.86 -9.30 1.18
N LEU A 342 19.23 -8.67 2.30
CA LEU A 342 18.98 -7.24 2.50
C LEU A 342 19.82 -6.39 1.54
N GLN A 343 21.07 -6.80 1.29
CA GLN A 343 21.92 -6.18 0.27
C GLN A 343 21.32 -6.36 -1.12
N TRP A 344 20.84 -7.55 -1.47
CA TRP A 344 20.20 -7.78 -2.76
C TRP A 344 18.94 -6.92 -2.94
N TYR A 345 18.11 -6.76 -1.91
CA TYR A 345 16.98 -5.82 -1.97
C TYR A 345 17.44 -4.37 -2.19
N ALA A 346 18.55 -3.95 -1.58
CA ALA A 346 19.13 -2.63 -1.82
C ALA A 346 19.72 -2.49 -3.24
N ASP A 347 20.29 -3.56 -3.80
CA ASP A 347 20.79 -3.59 -5.17
C ASP A 347 19.63 -3.51 -6.18
N ILE A 348 18.51 -4.21 -5.91
CA ILE A 348 17.25 -4.07 -6.66
C ILE A 348 16.76 -2.62 -6.58
N ALA A 349 16.69 -2.02 -5.39
CA ALA A 349 16.29 -0.63 -5.20
C ALA A 349 17.21 0.33 -5.99
N GLY A 350 18.52 0.09 -5.93
CA GLY A 350 19.55 0.85 -6.62
C GLY A 350 19.56 0.68 -8.13
N SER A 351 18.82 -0.30 -8.68
CA SER A 351 18.69 -0.53 -10.11
C SER A 351 17.64 0.35 -10.79
N ALA A 352 16.78 1.01 -10.00
CA ALA A 352 15.71 1.89 -10.48
C ALA A 352 16.22 2.91 -11.49
N LYS A 353 15.47 3.12 -12.58
CA LYS A 353 15.80 4.06 -13.66
C LYS A 353 14.88 5.26 -13.71
N GLN A 354 13.67 5.15 -13.18
CA GLN A 354 12.64 6.18 -13.25
C GLN A 354 12.00 6.41 -11.88
N GLY A 355 11.63 5.35 -11.16
CA GLY A 355 10.88 5.45 -9.91
C GLY A 355 11.23 4.37 -8.89
N LEU A 356 11.34 4.75 -7.61
CA LEU A 356 11.55 3.85 -6.48
C LEU A 356 10.61 4.22 -5.34
N PHE A 357 9.64 3.37 -5.02
CA PHE A 357 8.64 3.62 -3.99
C PHE A 357 8.72 2.53 -2.92
N MET A 358 8.95 2.91 -1.67
CA MET A 358 9.16 1.95 -0.58
C MET A 358 8.40 2.33 0.68
N THR A 359 8.02 1.30 1.44
CA THR A 359 7.49 1.45 2.80
C THR A 359 8.54 1.08 3.86
N PHE A 360 8.53 1.79 4.99
CA PHE A 360 9.48 1.62 6.10
C PHE A 360 8.78 1.70 7.46
N ALA A 361 8.44 0.54 8.04
CA ALA A 361 7.74 0.49 9.33
C ALA A 361 8.64 0.74 10.55
N PHE A 362 9.95 0.53 10.44
CA PHE A 362 10.90 0.62 11.56
C PHE A 362 12.16 1.43 11.19
N GLY A 363 11.94 2.60 10.61
CA GLY A 363 13.02 3.42 10.05
C GLY A 363 13.60 2.85 8.75
N MET A 364 14.55 3.57 8.15
CA MET A 364 15.20 3.20 6.90
C MET A 364 16.57 2.61 7.18
N ASN A 365 16.82 1.36 6.80
CA ASN A 365 18.14 0.76 6.98
C ASN A 365 19.21 1.51 6.13
N GLN A 366 20.44 1.57 6.63
CA GLN A 366 21.56 2.28 6.02
C GLN A 366 21.75 1.95 4.52
N LYS A 367 21.60 0.67 4.13
CA LYS A 367 21.71 0.25 2.72
C LYS A 367 20.72 0.96 1.80
N PHE A 368 19.49 1.22 2.27
CA PHE A 368 18.50 1.99 1.51
C PHE A 368 18.71 3.49 1.65
N MET A 369 19.18 3.99 2.80
CA MET A 369 19.57 5.40 2.93
C MET A 369 20.59 5.78 1.85
N ASP A 370 21.55 4.91 1.56
CA ASP A 370 22.56 5.14 0.51
C ASP A 370 21.96 5.20 -0.90
N VAL A 371 20.92 4.41 -1.18
CA VAL A 371 20.15 4.52 -2.43
C VAL A 371 19.37 5.83 -2.48
N TYR A 372 18.74 6.25 -1.38
CA TYR A 372 17.95 7.47 -1.31
C TYR A 372 18.79 8.76 -1.27
N ARG A 373 20.09 8.67 -0.96
CA ARG A 373 21.03 9.81 -1.01
C ARG A 373 21.53 10.15 -2.41
N ARG A 374 21.29 9.28 -3.41
CA ARG A 374 21.77 9.48 -4.78
C ARG A 374 21.13 10.71 -5.42
N ASP A 375 21.99 11.54 -6.00
CA ASP A 375 21.61 12.75 -6.72
C ASP A 375 21.50 12.44 -8.22
N ASP A 376 20.32 12.02 -8.64
CA ASP A 376 20.02 11.59 -10.00
C ASP A 376 18.56 11.91 -10.36
N ALA A 377 18.12 11.55 -11.57
CA ALA A 377 16.78 11.83 -12.05
C ALA A 377 15.68 10.86 -11.56
N VAL A 378 16.03 9.85 -10.74
CA VAL A 378 15.07 8.82 -10.30
C VAL A 378 14.18 9.39 -9.19
N LEU A 379 12.86 9.40 -9.40
CA LEU A 379 11.91 9.79 -8.35
C LEU A 379 11.90 8.72 -7.25
N ARG A 380 12.23 9.13 -6.02
CA ARG A 380 12.21 8.25 -4.85
C ARG A 380 11.14 8.70 -3.87
N MET A 381 10.20 7.80 -3.57
CA MET A 381 9.15 8.03 -2.58
C MET A 381 9.37 7.10 -1.40
N ALA A 382 9.43 7.65 -0.18
CA ALA A 382 9.47 6.86 1.04
C ALA A 382 8.19 7.10 1.85
N LEU A 383 7.51 6.02 2.21
CA LEU A 383 6.41 6.04 3.16
C LEU A 383 6.89 5.38 4.46
N MET A 384 7.02 6.15 5.52
CA MET A 384 7.61 5.71 6.77
C MET A 384 6.56 5.72 7.88
N GLU A 385 6.62 4.77 8.81
CA GLU A 385 5.85 4.85 10.06
C GLU A 385 6.42 5.96 10.96
N LYS A 386 7.75 6.05 11.00
CA LYS A 386 8.54 7.00 11.79
C LYS A 386 9.94 7.14 11.17
N GLU A 387 10.60 8.25 11.45
CA GLU A 387 11.90 8.61 10.86
C GLU A 387 13.09 7.82 11.43
N TRP A 388 12.88 7.05 12.50
CA TRP A 388 13.92 6.34 13.22
C TRP A 388 13.49 4.90 13.58
N GLY A 389 14.42 3.97 13.55
CA GLY A 389 14.25 2.57 13.93
C GLY A 389 14.67 2.26 15.37
N ASN A 390 15.65 3.00 15.91
CA ASN A 390 16.16 2.78 17.27
C ASN A 390 16.12 4.08 18.10
N PRO A 391 15.49 4.07 19.30
CA PRO A 391 15.43 5.26 20.17
C PRO A 391 16.80 5.86 20.50
N ARG A 392 17.85 5.04 20.58
CA ARG A 392 19.22 5.48 20.89
C ARG A 392 19.87 6.29 19.78
N THR A 393 19.46 6.09 18.53
CA THR A 393 19.97 6.78 17.34
C THR A 393 18.96 7.77 16.75
N ARG A 394 17.85 8.04 17.46
CA ARG A 394 16.74 8.87 16.99
C ARG A 394 17.17 10.21 16.38
N ALA A 395 18.02 10.97 17.07
CA ALA A 395 18.46 12.28 16.59
C ALA A 395 19.26 12.17 15.27
N GLN A 396 20.19 11.22 15.21
CA GLN A 396 21.03 10.96 14.04
C GLN A 396 20.19 10.48 12.84
N GLU A 397 19.28 9.53 13.06
CA GLU A 397 18.42 8.98 12.01
C GLU A 397 17.42 10.02 11.49
N THR A 398 16.76 10.78 12.38
CA THR A 398 15.90 11.89 11.97
C THR A 398 16.68 12.93 11.16
N GLN A 399 17.91 13.28 11.55
CA GLN A 399 18.76 14.19 10.78
C GLN A 399 19.13 13.62 9.40
N ALA A 400 19.46 12.32 9.32
CA ALA A 400 19.77 11.65 8.05
C ALA A 400 18.55 11.63 7.11
N ILE A 401 17.35 11.36 7.64
CA ILE A 401 16.11 11.44 6.86
C ILE A 401 15.85 12.87 6.39
N GLN A 402 16.10 13.89 7.22
CA GLN A 402 15.97 15.28 6.79
C GLN A 402 16.93 15.63 5.64
N GLN A 403 18.17 15.15 5.67
CA GLN A 403 19.13 15.33 4.58
C GLN A 403 18.65 14.65 3.29
N ILE A 404 18.08 13.45 3.40
CA ILE A 404 17.46 12.73 2.28
C ILE A 404 16.27 13.54 1.71
N ARG A 405 15.39 14.07 2.57
CA ARG A 405 14.25 14.91 2.16
C ARG A 405 14.65 16.20 1.44
N ASN A 406 15.85 16.71 1.67
CA ASN A 406 16.33 17.92 1.02
C ASN A 406 16.75 17.69 -0.45
N ARG A 407 16.79 16.43 -0.91
CA ARG A 407 17.07 16.07 -2.30
C ARG A 407 15.85 16.34 -3.19
N ARG A 408 16.06 16.90 -4.38
CA ARG A 408 14.97 17.28 -5.32
C ARG A 408 14.18 16.09 -5.86
N ASN A 409 14.81 14.93 -5.92
CA ASN A 409 14.26 13.69 -6.44
C ASN A 409 13.65 12.80 -5.35
N VAL A 410 13.66 13.22 -4.08
CA VAL A 410 13.12 12.44 -2.95
C VAL A 410 11.92 13.14 -2.33
N VAL A 411 10.86 12.39 -2.07
CA VAL A 411 9.75 12.83 -1.23
C VAL A 411 9.47 11.79 -0.15
N VAL A 412 9.26 12.25 1.09
CA VAL A 412 9.03 11.39 2.25
C VAL A 412 7.68 11.74 2.86
N ALA A 413 6.92 10.72 3.23
CA ALA A 413 5.72 10.83 4.04
C ALA A 413 5.92 10.01 5.32
N VAL A 414 5.63 10.58 6.49
CA VAL A 414 5.66 9.88 7.79
C VAL A 414 4.24 9.71 8.32
N GLY A 415 3.93 8.50 8.78
CA GLY A 415 2.69 8.13 9.43
C GLY A 415 2.38 9.08 10.58
N ASN A 416 1.17 9.62 10.57
CA ASN A 416 0.78 10.67 11.50
C ASN A 416 -0.74 10.75 11.67
N ARG A 417 -1.23 11.41 12.72
CA ARG A 417 -2.66 11.60 13.00
C ARG A 417 -3.08 13.06 12.90
N ILE A 418 -4.32 13.29 12.49
CA ILE A 418 -5.05 14.53 12.72
C ILE A 418 -5.92 14.33 13.96
N VAL A 419 -5.50 14.91 15.09
CA VAL A 419 -6.09 14.68 16.43
C VAL A 419 -7.34 15.54 16.67
N THR A 420 -7.49 16.63 15.92
CA THR A 420 -8.46 17.67 16.24
C THR A 420 -9.46 17.85 15.10
N ASN A 421 -10.70 18.19 15.46
CA ASN A 421 -11.75 18.65 14.53
C ASN A 421 -11.48 20.07 13.98
N SER A 422 -10.48 20.75 14.54
CA SER A 422 -10.16 22.13 14.22
C SER A 422 -9.34 22.26 12.93
N PHE A 423 -8.82 21.17 12.37
CA PHE A 423 -8.27 21.19 11.01
C PHE A 423 -9.40 21.38 10.00
N ASP A 424 -9.41 22.54 9.36
CA ASP A 424 -10.47 23.07 8.50
C ASP A 424 -11.41 22.02 7.91
N ARG A 425 -12.62 21.97 8.48
CA ARG A 425 -13.78 21.29 7.91
C ARG A 425 -13.65 19.76 7.88
N TRP A 426 -12.77 19.16 8.68
CA TRP A 426 -12.63 17.71 8.78
C TRP A 426 -13.32 17.17 10.04
N LEU A 427 -13.91 15.98 9.94
CA LEU A 427 -14.42 15.24 11.10
C LEU A 427 -13.23 14.77 11.96
N ALA A 428 -13.35 14.88 13.28
CA ALA A 428 -12.36 14.31 14.21
C ALA A 428 -12.20 12.81 13.94
N GLU A 429 -10.98 12.27 13.95
CA GLU A 429 -10.73 10.90 13.52
C GLU A 429 -10.37 9.96 14.68
N MET A 430 -10.79 8.69 14.58
CA MET A 430 -10.32 7.63 15.48
C MET A 430 -8.80 7.43 15.37
N SER A 431 -8.16 7.16 16.50
CA SER A 431 -6.70 7.01 16.55
C SER A 431 -6.19 5.58 16.37
N ARG A 432 -7.00 4.58 16.73
CA ARG A 432 -6.69 3.14 16.69
C ARG A 432 -7.95 2.35 17.02
N ILE A 433 -7.99 1.09 16.59
CA ILE A 433 -9.03 0.14 17.04
C ILE A 433 -8.61 -0.48 18.39
N ASP A 434 -7.32 -0.78 18.55
CA ASP A 434 -6.74 -1.40 19.74
C ASP A 434 -5.69 -0.48 20.40
N PRO A 435 -5.74 -0.26 21.73
CA PRO A 435 -4.77 0.57 22.45
C PRO A 435 -3.33 0.02 22.53
N ASP A 436 -3.08 -1.27 22.30
CA ASP A 436 -1.79 -1.95 22.58
C ASP A 436 -0.89 -2.18 21.34
N VAL A 437 -1.05 -1.38 20.28
CA VAL A 437 -0.34 -1.56 19.00
C VAL A 437 1.05 -0.89 18.95
N HIS A 438 2.04 -1.60 18.40
CA HIS A 438 3.44 -1.11 18.27
C HIS A 438 3.77 -0.44 16.91
N VAL A 439 2.93 -0.63 15.90
CA VAL A 439 2.93 0.06 14.60
C VAL A 439 1.53 0.60 14.45
N TYR A 440 1.35 1.86 14.07
CA TYR A 440 0.06 2.56 14.08
C TYR A 440 -0.53 2.85 12.70
N TRP A 441 0.30 2.87 11.64
CA TRP A 441 -0.17 3.43 10.37
C TRP A 441 0.22 2.54 9.19
N VAL A 442 1.51 2.28 9.00
CA VAL A 442 2.05 1.61 7.81
C VAL A 442 2.61 0.26 8.21
N HIS A 443 1.81 -0.80 8.04
CA HIS A 443 2.22 -2.18 8.29
C HIS A 443 2.43 -3.00 7.01
N THR A 444 2.20 -2.43 5.82
CA THR A 444 2.62 -3.01 4.55
C THR A 444 4.13 -2.92 4.40
N LYS A 445 4.75 -3.99 3.89
CA LYS A 445 6.18 -4.02 3.55
C LYS A 445 6.28 -4.29 2.07
N PHE A 446 6.46 -3.23 1.28
CA PHE A 446 6.74 -3.42 -0.12
C PHE A 446 7.61 -2.33 -0.73
N MET A 447 8.29 -2.72 -1.81
CA MET A 447 9.12 -1.90 -2.65
C MET A 447 8.67 -2.06 -4.10
N LEU A 448 8.54 -0.93 -4.79
CA LEU A 448 8.23 -0.85 -6.21
C LEU A 448 9.41 -0.20 -6.93
N VAL A 449 10.00 -0.92 -7.88
CA VAL A 449 11.05 -0.42 -8.76
C VAL A 449 10.49 -0.26 -10.15
N ASP A 450 10.61 0.94 -10.69
CA ASP A 450 10.10 1.39 -11.97
C ASP A 450 8.65 0.92 -12.22
N PRO A 451 7.69 1.21 -11.30
CA PRO A 451 6.35 0.65 -11.38
C PRO A 451 5.63 1.01 -12.68
N LEU A 452 5.95 2.15 -13.33
CA LEU A 452 5.36 2.56 -14.62
C LEU A 452 6.21 2.16 -15.84
N GLY A 453 7.34 1.48 -15.61
CA GLY A 453 8.25 0.98 -16.65
C GLY A 453 7.79 -0.33 -17.28
N ALA A 454 8.54 -0.79 -18.29
CA ALA A 454 8.21 -1.99 -19.06
C ALA A 454 8.44 -3.31 -18.29
N ARG A 455 9.39 -3.30 -17.34
CA ARG A 455 9.75 -4.46 -16.49
C ARG A 455 9.83 -4.03 -15.01
N PRO A 456 8.68 -3.75 -14.37
CA PRO A 456 8.66 -3.33 -12.98
C PRO A 456 9.12 -4.46 -12.06
N THR A 457 9.56 -4.13 -10.85
CA THR A 457 9.79 -5.13 -9.78
C THR A 457 8.99 -4.75 -8.53
N VAL A 458 8.30 -5.74 -7.97
CA VAL A 458 7.58 -5.64 -6.70
C VAL A 458 8.25 -6.57 -5.70
N VAL A 459 8.63 -6.06 -4.53
CA VAL A 459 9.10 -6.88 -3.41
C VAL A 459 8.10 -6.73 -2.28
N THR A 460 7.58 -7.83 -1.73
CA THR A 460 6.52 -7.79 -0.70
C THR A 460 6.50 -9.05 0.15
N GLY A 461 5.98 -8.99 1.37
CA GLY A 461 5.87 -10.16 2.25
C GLY A 461 5.66 -9.76 3.70
N SER A 462 6.13 -10.61 4.61
CA SER A 462 6.01 -10.38 6.05
C SER A 462 7.12 -9.50 6.62
N ALA A 463 8.28 -9.50 5.96
CA ALA A 463 9.53 -8.97 6.49
C ALA A 463 9.68 -7.46 6.29
N ASN A 464 10.24 -6.79 7.30
CA ASN A 464 10.72 -5.42 7.14
C ASN A 464 12.08 -5.41 6.42
N PHE A 465 12.41 -4.30 5.77
CA PHE A 465 13.73 -4.05 5.19
C PHE A 465 14.78 -3.76 6.30
N SER A 466 15.03 -4.75 7.16
CA SER A 466 15.82 -4.62 8.40
C SER A 466 16.72 -5.82 8.64
N LYS A 467 17.73 -5.63 9.51
CA LYS A 467 18.65 -6.69 9.95
C LYS A 467 17.90 -7.86 10.60
N ALA A 468 17.04 -7.57 11.59
CA ALA A 468 16.34 -8.60 12.35
C ALA A 468 15.41 -9.47 11.49
N SER A 469 14.72 -8.86 10.52
CA SER A 469 13.91 -9.60 9.54
C SER A 469 14.74 -10.47 8.59
N THR A 470 16.07 -10.29 8.55
CA THR A 470 16.96 -11.08 7.69
C THR A 470 17.60 -12.23 8.47
N ASP A 471 18.16 -11.98 9.66
CA ASP A 471 19.05 -12.93 10.35
C ASP A 471 18.50 -13.57 11.64
N THR A 472 17.36 -13.07 12.12
CA THR A 472 16.84 -13.37 13.47
C THR A 472 15.42 -13.91 13.43
N ASN A 473 14.50 -13.24 12.73
CA ASN A 473 13.09 -13.61 12.69
C ASN A 473 12.81 -14.62 11.57
N ASP A 474 11.85 -15.52 11.79
CA ASP A 474 11.28 -16.30 10.70
C ASP A 474 10.34 -15.44 9.88
N GLU A 475 10.63 -15.28 8.59
CA GLU A 475 9.95 -14.37 7.68
C GLU A 475 9.93 -14.94 6.26
N ASN A 476 9.06 -14.39 5.42
CA ASN A 476 9.05 -14.67 3.99
C ASN A 476 8.84 -13.38 3.17
N MET A 477 9.44 -13.37 1.98
CA MET A 477 9.28 -12.32 0.98
C MET A 477 9.11 -12.93 -0.40
N LEU A 478 8.42 -12.20 -1.28
CA LEU A 478 8.32 -12.43 -2.70
C LEU A 478 9.03 -11.29 -3.43
N VAL A 479 9.83 -11.64 -4.44
CA VAL A 479 10.35 -10.72 -5.45
C VAL A 479 9.68 -11.09 -6.78
N ILE A 480 8.89 -10.16 -7.32
CA ILE A 480 8.07 -10.34 -8.53
C ILE A 480 8.58 -9.37 -9.60
N ARG A 481 9.09 -9.89 -10.71
CA ARG A 481 9.75 -9.11 -11.76
C ARG A 481 9.01 -9.23 -13.08
N GLY A 482 8.69 -8.09 -13.68
CA GLY A 482 8.09 -8.00 -15.01
C GLY A 482 6.56 -8.09 -15.03
N ASP A 483 5.91 -8.42 -13.91
CA ASP A 483 4.46 -8.46 -13.80
C ASP A 483 3.90 -7.03 -13.64
N ARG A 484 3.40 -6.46 -14.75
CA ARG A 484 2.82 -5.12 -14.76
C ARG A 484 1.50 -5.03 -14.00
N ARG A 485 0.70 -6.09 -13.99
CA ARG A 485 -0.59 -6.10 -13.29
C ARG A 485 -0.37 -5.99 -11.79
N VAL A 486 0.52 -6.81 -11.23
CA VAL A 486 0.88 -6.74 -9.80
C VAL A 486 1.47 -5.37 -9.48
N ALA A 487 2.35 -4.84 -10.34
CA ALA A 487 2.92 -3.50 -10.15
C ALA A 487 1.85 -2.39 -10.14
N ASP A 488 0.85 -2.44 -11.02
CA ASP A 488 -0.22 -1.44 -11.11
C ASP A 488 -1.12 -1.47 -9.87
N ILE A 489 -1.49 -2.66 -9.38
CA ILE A 489 -2.28 -2.84 -8.16
C ILE A 489 -1.53 -2.26 -6.95
N TYR A 490 -0.27 -2.66 -6.75
CA TYR A 490 0.54 -2.15 -5.65
C TYR A 490 0.84 -0.66 -5.78
N PHE A 491 1.01 -0.15 -7.00
CA PHE A 491 1.24 1.27 -7.27
C PHE A 491 0.07 2.15 -6.85
N GLY A 492 -1.17 1.78 -7.24
CA GLY A 492 -2.37 2.50 -6.84
C GLY A 492 -2.54 2.53 -5.32
N GLU A 493 -2.29 1.40 -4.65
CA GLU A 493 -2.37 1.29 -3.19
C GLU A 493 -1.24 2.04 -2.47
N TYR A 494 -0.03 2.05 -3.02
CA TYR A 494 1.07 2.87 -2.50
C TYR A 494 0.71 4.34 -2.51
N LEU A 495 0.23 4.86 -3.64
CA LEU A 495 -0.10 6.27 -3.76
C LEU A 495 -1.29 6.67 -2.89
N ARG A 496 -2.27 5.78 -2.72
CA ARG A 496 -3.37 5.98 -1.76
C ARG A 496 -2.82 6.24 -0.35
N LEU A 497 -1.95 5.35 0.13
CA LEU A 497 -1.35 5.46 1.46
C LEU A 497 -0.42 6.66 1.56
N TYR A 498 0.45 6.86 0.56
CA TYR A 498 1.40 7.96 0.53
C TYR A 498 0.69 9.31 0.59
N THR A 499 -0.31 9.56 -0.28
CA THR A 499 -1.05 10.83 -0.29
C THR A 499 -1.80 11.05 1.02
N HIS A 500 -2.38 9.99 1.60
CA HIS A 500 -3.06 10.05 2.89
C HIS A 500 -2.15 10.52 4.04
N TYR A 501 -0.94 9.96 4.14
CA TYR A 501 0.01 10.30 5.21
C TYR A 501 0.82 11.56 4.93
N ALA A 502 1.18 11.83 3.66
CA ALA A 502 1.87 13.06 3.28
C ALA A 502 1.04 14.31 3.64
N PHE A 503 -0.28 14.26 3.43
CA PHE A 503 -1.17 15.31 3.87
C PHE A 503 -1.13 15.48 5.39
N ARG A 504 -1.30 14.40 6.17
CA ARG A 504 -1.29 14.43 7.64
C ARG A 504 0.02 14.93 8.22
N GLU A 505 1.13 14.55 7.62
CA GLU A 505 2.44 15.05 8.01
C GLU A 505 2.55 16.55 7.74
N SER A 506 2.12 17.01 6.55
CA SER A 506 2.13 18.44 6.23
C SER A 506 1.32 19.24 7.26
N VAL A 507 0.16 18.70 7.65
CA VAL A 507 -0.74 19.26 8.66
C VAL A 507 -0.04 19.44 10.01
N LYS A 508 0.60 18.38 10.53
CA LYS A 508 1.38 18.46 11.76
C LYS A 508 2.55 19.43 11.67
N ILE A 509 3.32 19.39 10.57
CA ILE A 509 4.49 20.25 10.40
C ILE A 509 4.09 21.72 10.55
N TYR A 510 2.98 22.14 9.95
CA TYR A 510 2.59 23.53 10.07
C TYR A 510 2.02 23.87 11.46
N THR A 511 1.29 22.96 12.12
CA THR A 511 0.87 23.23 13.52
C THR A 511 2.00 23.29 14.51
N GLU A 512 3.00 22.40 14.38
CA GLU A 512 4.17 22.39 15.27
C GLU A 512 5.10 23.58 15.01
N LYS A 513 5.28 24.00 13.74
CA LYS A 513 6.14 25.15 13.39
C LYS A 513 5.53 26.50 13.76
N LYS A 514 4.21 26.62 13.90
CA LYS A 514 3.57 27.91 14.15
C LYS A 514 3.52 28.32 15.62
N GLN A 515 3.63 27.42 16.61
CA GLN A 515 3.55 27.65 18.08
C GLN A 515 2.48 28.66 18.63
N GLN A 516 1.66 29.28 17.78
CA GLN A 516 0.67 30.32 18.05
C GLN A 516 -0.39 30.44 16.92
N GLY A 517 -0.39 29.55 15.92
CA GLY A 517 -1.43 29.50 14.90
C GLY A 517 -2.55 28.56 15.34
N THR A 518 -3.78 29.04 15.32
CA THR A 518 -4.96 28.20 15.47
C THR A 518 -5.12 27.35 14.19
N PRO A 519 -5.70 26.13 14.26
CA PRO A 519 -5.96 25.33 13.06
C PRO A 519 -6.77 26.06 11.97
N GLU A 520 -7.57 27.05 12.37
CA GLU A 520 -8.33 27.97 11.52
C GLU A 520 -7.44 28.91 10.69
N ASP A 521 -6.17 29.08 11.06
CA ASP A 521 -5.17 29.84 10.28
C ASP A 521 -4.60 29.03 9.10
N TRP A 522 -4.97 27.75 8.95
CA TRP A 522 -4.54 26.85 7.88
C TRP A 522 -5.14 27.26 6.52
N LYS A 523 -4.59 28.28 5.87
CA LYS A 523 -5.07 28.75 4.56
C LYS A 523 -5.05 27.74 3.37
N PRO A 524 -4.36 26.58 3.38
CA PRO A 524 -4.45 25.62 2.28
C PRO A 524 -5.84 24.99 2.04
N GLN A 525 -6.89 25.40 2.77
CA GLN A 525 -8.29 25.01 2.52
C GLN A 525 -8.83 25.48 1.16
N PHE A 526 -8.37 26.64 0.66
CA PHE A 526 -8.85 27.20 -0.59
C PHE A 526 -7.96 26.86 -1.79
N LEU A 527 -8.57 26.84 -2.96
CA LEU A 527 -7.92 26.82 -4.27
C LEU A 527 -7.37 28.21 -4.58
N VAL A 528 -6.30 28.26 -5.38
CA VAL A 528 -5.71 29.51 -5.86
C VAL A 528 -6.51 30.03 -7.04
N ASP A 529 -6.98 31.28 -6.97
CA ASP A 529 -7.89 31.85 -7.97
C ASP A 529 -7.27 32.08 -9.37
N ASP A 530 -5.94 32.00 -9.50
CA ASP A 530 -5.21 32.18 -10.75
C ASP A 530 -4.44 30.92 -11.20
N ASP A 531 -3.50 31.03 -12.14
CA ASP A 531 -2.70 29.93 -12.66
C ASP A 531 -1.34 29.75 -11.92
N SER A 532 -1.06 30.57 -10.91
CA SER A 532 0.20 30.54 -10.15
C SER A 532 0.38 29.26 -9.34
N TRP A 533 -0.70 28.52 -9.05
CA TRP A 533 -0.63 27.19 -8.41
C TRP A 533 0.24 26.20 -9.19
N MET A 534 0.41 26.40 -10.50
CA MET A 534 1.24 25.55 -11.34
C MET A 534 2.73 25.83 -11.22
N ALA A 535 3.15 27.01 -10.75
CA ALA A 535 4.55 27.42 -10.80
C ALA A 535 5.51 26.39 -10.17
N PRO A 536 5.24 25.82 -8.97
CA PRO A 536 6.12 24.80 -8.39
C PRO A 536 6.23 23.49 -9.19
N TYR A 537 5.28 23.19 -10.09
CA TYR A 537 5.32 21.98 -10.91
C TYR A 537 6.19 22.13 -12.16
N PHE A 538 6.54 23.37 -12.53
CA PHE A 538 7.37 23.67 -13.69
C PHE A 538 8.69 24.37 -13.32
N ASP A 539 8.96 24.55 -12.03
CA ASP A 539 10.24 25.04 -11.53
C ASP A 539 11.25 23.89 -11.43
N THR A 540 12.30 23.94 -12.25
CA THR A 540 13.41 22.97 -12.22
C THR A 540 14.22 23.03 -10.92
N HIS A 541 14.02 24.07 -10.10
CA HIS A 541 14.63 24.27 -8.80
C HIS A 541 13.73 23.88 -7.62
N ASP A 542 12.51 23.38 -7.88
CA ASP A 542 11.58 22.97 -6.84
C ASP A 542 12.22 21.91 -5.92
N ARG A 543 12.16 22.19 -4.62
CA ARG A 543 12.61 21.26 -3.56
C ARG A 543 11.46 20.46 -2.95
N GLY A 544 10.21 20.74 -3.34
CA GLY A 544 9.01 20.00 -2.91
C GLY A 544 8.71 18.74 -3.74
N GLY A 545 9.57 18.40 -4.70
CA GLY A 545 9.44 17.26 -5.60
C GLY A 545 8.18 17.29 -6.47
N ARG A 546 7.52 18.44 -6.64
CA ARG A 546 6.32 18.61 -7.48
C ARG A 546 6.68 18.52 -8.95
N GLU A 547 7.78 19.14 -9.36
CA GLU A 547 8.28 19.09 -10.74
C GLU A 547 8.71 17.67 -11.14
N THR A 548 9.53 17.02 -10.30
CA THR A 548 9.95 15.62 -10.48
C THR A 548 8.74 14.68 -10.58
N ARG A 549 7.74 14.85 -9.70
CA ARG A 549 6.51 14.04 -9.72
C ARG A 549 5.67 14.28 -10.97
N ARG A 550 5.47 15.54 -11.40
CA ARG A 550 4.77 15.83 -12.66
C ARG A 550 5.47 15.15 -13.83
N LYS A 551 6.80 15.30 -13.93
CA LYS A 551 7.59 14.68 -14.99
C LYS A 551 7.46 13.15 -14.98
N TYR A 552 7.49 12.52 -13.82
CA TYR A 552 7.35 11.07 -13.72
C TYR A 552 5.92 10.60 -14.03
N PHE A 553 4.90 11.19 -13.39
CA PHE A 553 3.51 10.73 -13.53
C PHE A 553 2.84 11.17 -14.83
N GLY A 554 3.13 12.37 -15.34
CA GLY A 554 2.62 12.90 -16.60
C GLY A 554 3.52 12.60 -17.81
N GLY A 555 4.76 12.18 -17.57
CA GLY A 555 5.71 11.80 -18.62
C GLY A 555 5.39 10.46 -19.28
N PRO A 556 6.13 10.08 -20.34
CA PRO A 556 5.91 8.80 -21.02
C PRO A 556 5.97 7.62 -20.04
N MET A 557 5.07 6.65 -20.20
CA MET A 557 5.05 5.41 -19.42
C MET A 557 4.91 4.21 -20.35
N SER A 558 5.29 3.02 -19.89
CA SER A 558 5.06 1.80 -20.67
C SER A 558 3.55 1.53 -20.71
N VAL A 559 2.92 1.81 -21.84
CA VAL A 559 1.57 1.32 -22.14
C VAL A 559 1.66 -0.14 -22.61
N ALA A 560 0.59 -0.92 -22.44
CA ALA A 560 0.52 -2.21 -23.11
C ALA A 560 0.34 -1.94 -24.62
N ASP A 561 1.07 -2.68 -25.46
CA ASP A 561 0.57 -2.94 -26.81
C ASP A 561 -0.75 -3.71 -26.61
N SER A 562 -1.79 -3.34 -27.35
CA SER A 562 -3.12 -3.95 -27.26
C SER A 562 -3.04 -5.47 -27.13
N PRO A 563 -3.87 -6.10 -26.27
CA PRO A 563 -3.83 -7.55 -26.11
C PRO A 563 -4.21 -8.21 -27.44
N HIS A 564 -3.30 -9.02 -27.98
CA HIS A 564 -3.62 -10.08 -28.93
C HIS A 564 -3.64 -11.40 -28.19
#